data_AF-A0A6V8KQF2-F1
#
_entry.id   AF-A0A6V8KQF2-F1
#
_cell.length_a   1.000
_cell.length_b   1.000
_cell.length_c   1.000
_cell.angle_alpha   90.00
_cell.angle_beta   90.00
_cell.angle_gamma   90.00
#
_symmetry.space_group_name_H-M   'P 1'
#
loop_
_entity.id
_entity.type
_entity.pdbx_description
1 polymer ?
#
loop_
_entity_poly.entity_id
_entity_poly.type
_entity_poly.pdbx_seq_one_letter_code
_entity_poly.pdbx_strand_id
1 'polypeptide(L)'
;MQTGLVFTTPTGEALHPADVTDHFQHLARQAGLPPVRLHDLRHGAATLALAAGVDMKVVQAMLRHSSITVTADTYTSVLPDLARNAAEQTAAIVPRRATIIPINKRAAG
;
A
#
# COMPACT_ATOMS: atom_id res chain seq x y z
N MET A 1 -15.99 -34.90 -12.18
CA MET A 1 -15.25 -33.89 -12.98
C MET A 1 -14.63 -32.91 -12.01
N GLN A 2 -13.30 -32.78 -11.96
CA GLN A 2 -12.67 -31.73 -11.16
C GLN A 2 -12.86 -30.41 -11.91
N THR A 3 -13.64 -29.50 -11.34
CA THR A 3 -14.00 -28.22 -11.94
C THR A 3 -12.82 -27.23 -12.03
N GLY A 4 -11.68 -27.55 -11.41
CA GLY A 4 -10.49 -26.68 -11.38
C GLY A 4 -10.66 -25.44 -10.50
N LEU A 5 -11.77 -25.34 -9.78
CA LEU A 5 -12.09 -24.23 -8.90
C LEU A 5 -11.51 -24.48 -7.50
N VAL A 6 -10.90 -23.44 -6.92
CA VAL A 6 -10.36 -23.49 -5.54
C VAL A 6 -11.45 -23.16 -4.51
N PHE A 7 -12.39 -22.28 -4.87
CA PHE A 7 -13.52 -21.90 -4.02
C PHE A 7 -14.83 -22.35 -4.66
N THR A 8 -15.50 -23.29 -4.01
CA THR A 8 -16.74 -23.88 -4.49
C THR A 8 -17.78 -23.94 -3.38
N THR A 9 -19.04 -24.10 -3.77
CA THR A 9 -20.07 -24.59 -2.86
C THR A 9 -19.72 -26.01 -2.36
N PRO A 10 -20.41 -26.52 -1.33
CA PRO A 10 -20.27 -27.91 -0.90
C PRO A 10 -20.57 -28.95 -1.99
N THR A 11 -21.32 -28.56 -3.03
CA THR A 11 -21.64 -29.39 -4.20
C THR A 11 -20.57 -29.33 -5.30
N GLY A 12 -19.53 -28.49 -5.15
CA GLY A 12 -18.44 -28.34 -6.11
C GLY A 12 -18.69 -27.32 -7.21
N GLU A 13 -19.78 -26.55 -7.11
CA GLU A 13 -20.17 -25.51 -8.07
C GLU A 13 -19.46 -24.18 -7.76
N ALA A 14 -19.41 -23.28 -8.73
CA ALA A 14 -18.84 -21.96 -8.54
C ALA A 14 -19.65 -21.14 -7.52
N LEU A 15 -18.95 -20.42 -6.63
CA LEU A 15 -19.60 -19.48 -5.73
C LEU A 15 -20.18 -18.30 -6.51
N HIS A 16 -21.44 -17.95 -6.23
CA HIS A 16 -22.04 -16.76 -6.79
C HIS A 16 -21.54 -15.51 -6.03
N PRO A 17 -21.13 -14.42 -6.71
CA PRO A 17 -20.54 -13.25 -6.05
C PRO A 17 -21.45 -12.57 -5.02
N ALA A 18 -22.77 -12.59 -5.22
CA ALA A 18 -23.73 -12.04 -4.27
C ALA A 18 -23.73 -12.84 -2.96
N ASP A 19 -23.75 -14.17 -3.04
CA ASP A 19 -23.78 -15.06 -1.87
C ASP A 19 -22.54 -14.88 -1.01
N VAL A 20 -21.37 -14.69 -1.64
CA VAL A 20 -20.11 -14.39 -0.94
C VAL A 20 -20.19 -13.04 -0.23
N THR A 21 -20.79 -12.03 -0.87
CA THR A 21 -20.96 -10.69 -0.30
C THR A 21 -21.90 -10.71 0.90
N ASP A 22 -23.05 -11.37 0.77
CA ASP A 22 -24.05 -11.48 1.82
C ASP A 22 -23.53 -12.28 3.02
N HIS A 23 -22.83 -13.38 2.74
CA HIS A 23 -22.18 -14.18 3.77
C HIS A 23 -21.13 -13.37 4.53
N PHE A 24 -20.29 -12.60 3.82
CA PHE A 24 -19.33 -11.70 4.45
C PHE A 24 -20.01 -10.65 5.35
N GLN A 25 -21.07 -10.00 4.87
CA GLN A 25 -21.80 -9.03 5.68
C GLN A 25 -22.47 -9.65 6.91
N HIS A 26 -22.89 -10.91 6.82
CA HIS A 26 -23.40 -11.65 7.96
C HIS A 26 -22.29 -11.89 9.00
N LEU A 27 -21.12 -12.37 8.57
CA LEU A 27 -19.97 -12.59 9.45
C LEU A 27 -19.47 -11.29 10.09
N ALA A 28 -19.40 -10.19 9.34
CA ALA A 28 -18.98 -8.89 9.86
C ALA A 28 -19.92 -8.41 10.98
N ARG A 29 -21.24 -8.58 10.81
CA ARG A 29 -22.23 -8.28 11.85
C ARG A 29 -22.07 -9.17 13.08
N GLN A 30 -21.84 -10.46 12.90
CA GLN A 30 -21.59 -11.39 14.00
C GLN A 30 -20.32 -11.06 14.78
N ALA A 31 -19.29 -10.56 14.09
CA ALA A 31 -18.05 -10.09 14.69
C ALA A 31 -18.18 -8.71 15.40
N GLY A 32 -19.37 -8.09 15.37
CA GLY A 32 -19.60 -6.77 15.98
C GLY A 32 -18.90 -5.63 15.24
N LEU A 33 -18.50 -5.84 13.98
CA LEU A 33 -17.86 -4.81 13.17
C LEU A 33 -18.90 -3.81 12.65
N PRO A 34 -18.49 -2.54 12.42
CA PRO A 34 -19.34 -1.58 11.70
C PRO A 34 -19.64 -2.11 10.29
N PRO A 35 -20.64 -1.54 9.59
CA PRO A 35 -20.96 -1.94 8.21
C PRO A 35 -19.74 -1.80 7.29
N VAL A 36 -19.13 -2.93 6.97
CA VAL A 36 -17.97 -3.05 6.06
C VAL A 36 -18.35 -3.90 4.85
N ARG A 37 -17.79 -3.54 3.70
CA ARG A 37 -18.01 -4.25 2.43
C ARG A 37 -16.84 -5.17 2.15
N LEU A 38 -17.09 -6.22 1.35
CA LEU A 38 -16.05 -7.19 1.00
C LEU A 38 -14.85 -6.53 0.29
N HIS A 39 -15.08 -5.49 -0.51
CA HIS A 39 -14.00 -4.75 -1.18
C HIS A 39 -13.14 -3.93 -0.22
N ASP A 40 -13.64 -3.57 0.97
CA ASP A 40 -12.87 -2.84 1.97
C ASP A 40 -11.71 -3.66 2.48
N LEU A 41 -11.79 -5.00 2.44
CA LEU A 41 -10.65 -5.88 2.73
C LEU A 41 -9.49 -5.65 1.75
N ARG A 42 -9.79 -5.42 0.47
CA ARG A 42 -8.78 -5.11 -0.55
C ARG A 42 -8.12 -3.77 -0.26
N HIS A 43 -8.90 -2.77 0.15
CA HIS A 43 -8.37 -1.47 0.56
C HIS A 43 -7.52 -1.59 1.83
N GLY A 44 -7.99 -2.34 2.84
CA GLY A 44 -7.23 -2.60 4.06
C GLY A 44 -5.89 -3.28 3.79
N ALA A 45 -5.86 -4.29 2.91
CA ALA A 45 -4.62 -4.95 2.51
C ALA A 45 -3.63 -3.99 1.84
N ALA A 46 -4.12 -3.06 1.02
CA ALA A 46 -3.31 -2.02 0.41
C ALA A 46 -2.72 -1.06 1.44
N THR A 47 -3.55 -0.58 2.37
CA THR A 47 -3.13 0.30 3.46
C THR A 47 -2.09 -0.37 4.36
N LEU A 48 -2.28 -1.64 4.72
CA LEU A 48 -1.33 -2.40 5.53
C LEU A 48 0.02 -2.59 4.81
N ALA A 49 -0.01 -2.90 3.52
CA ALA A 49 1.23 -3.04 2.73
C ALA A 49 2.00 -1.72 2.64
N LEU A 50 1.30 -0.61 2.44
CA LEU A 50 1.93 0.72 2.39
C LEU A 50 2.44 1.17 3.76
N ALA A 51 1.70 0.89 4.84
CA ALA A 51 2.16 1.14 6.20
C ALA A 51 3.41 0.32 6.56
N ALA A 52 3.57 -0.86 5.97
CA ALA A 52 4.79 -1.66 6.07
C ALA A 52 5.96 -1.16 5.20
N GLY A 53 5.77 -0.04 4.47
CA GLY A 53 6.81 0.57 3.64
C GLY A 53 6.97 -0.06 2.25
N VAL A 54 6.02 -0.90 1.81
CA VAL A 54 6.05 -1.47 0.46
C VAL A 54 5.82 -0.37 -0.57
N ASP A 55 6.62 -0.37 -1.64
CA ASP A 55 6.50 0.62 -2.71
C ASP A 55 5.11 0.58 -3.38
N MET A 56 4.58 1.76 -3.68
CA MET A 56 3.25 1.91 -4.29
C MET A 56 3.10 1.10 -5.59
N LYS A 57 4.14 1.01 -6.43
CA LYS A 57 4.07 0.22 -7.67
C LYS A 57 3.96 -1.27 -7.38
N VAL A 58 4.59 -1.75 -6.32
CA VAL A 58 4.50 -3.15 -5.88
C VAL A 58 3.10 -3.45 -5.35
N VAL A 59 2.53 -2.55 -4.54
CA VAL A 59 1.14 -2.68 -4.06
C VAL A 59 0.14 -2.64 -5.21
N GLN A 60 0.35 -1.74 -6.19
CA GLN A 60 -0.47 -1.66 -7.40
C GLN A 60 -0.38 -2.93 -8.27
N ALA A 61 0.81 -3.53 -8.40
CA ALA A 61 1.01 -4.79 -9.11
C ALA A 61 0.31 -5.95 -8.38
N MET A 62 0.44 -6.03 -7.05
CA MET A 62 -0.24 -7.00 -6.19
C MET A 62 -1.76 -6.90 -6.31
N LEU A 63 -2.29 -5.68 -6.41
CA LEU A 63 -3.71 -5.41 -6.53
C LEU A 63 -4.18 -5.22 -7.98
N ARG A 64 -3.37 -5.62 -8.96
CA ARG A 64 -3.69 -5.74 -10.40
C ARG A 64 -4.77 -4.76 -10.90
N HIS A 65 -4.39 -3.50 -11.17
CA HIS A 65 -5.15 -2.44 -11.86
C HIS A 65 -6.58 -2.08 -11.39
N SER A 66 -7.22 -2.87 -10.52
CA SER A 66 -8.64 -2.68 -10.13
C SER A 66 -8.87 -1.57 -9.10
N SER A 67 -7.79 -0.93 -8.62
CA SER A 67 -7.84 0.11 -7.57
C SER A 67 -7.36 1.48 -8.04
N ILE A 68 -7.16 1.71 -9.35
CA ILE A 68 -6.69 3.01 -9.85
C ILE A 68 -7.58 4.16 -9.34
N THR A 69 -8.87 3.93 -9.16
CA THR A 69 -9.86 4.95 -8.75
C THR A 69 -9.92 5.24 -7.24
N VAL A 70 -9.34 4.42 -6.37
CA VAL A 70 -9.34 4.64 -4.89
C VAL A 70 -7.93 4.92 -4.35
N THR A 71 -6.90 4.85 -5.20
CA THR A 71 -5.50 4.98 -4.77
C THR A 71 -5.01 6.41 -4.60
N ALA A 72 -5.82 7.44 -4.92
CA ALA A 72 -5.42 8.83 -4.75
C ALA A 72 -6.00 9.45 -3.46
N ASP A 73 -7.31 9.34 -3.25
CA ASP A 73 -7.99 10.17 -2.25
C ASP A 73 -7.82 9.68 -0.79
N THR A 74 -7.58 8.39 -0.57
CA THR A 74 -7.35 7.84 0.78
C THR A 74 -5.88 7.90 1.22
N TYR A 75 -4.95 8.10 0.28
CA TYR A 75 -3.52 7.99 0.54
C TYR A 75 -2.83 9.32 0.84
N THR A 76 -3.52 10.45 0.66
CA THR A 76 -3.01 11.80 0.96
C THR A 76 -2.53 11.94 2.41
N SER A 77 -3.01 11.12 3.35
CA SER A 77 -2.60 11.18 4.76
C SER A 77 -1.29 10.44 5.09
N VAL A 78 -0.95 9.37 4.36
CA VAL A 78 0.25 8.54 4.59
C VAL A 78 1.42 8.92 3.66
N LEU A 79 1.10 9.51 2.51
CA LEU A 79 2.08 10.05 1.57
C LEU A 79 3.05 11.09 2.16
N PRO A 80 2.65 12.01 3.07
CA PRO A 80 3.55 13.02 3.61
C PRO A 80 4.72 12.43 4.42
N ASP A 81 4.44 11.42 5.24
CA ASP A 81 5.46 10.77 6.06
C ASP A 81 6.39 9.90 5.22
N LEU A 82 5.84 9.18 4.23
CA LEU A 82 6.64 8.40 3.29
C LEU A 82 7.52 9.31 2.41
N ALA A 83 6.96 10.43 1.93
CA ALA A 83 7.68 11.42 1.15
C ALA A 83 8.78 12.12 1.97
N ARG A 84 8.52 12.42 3.25
CA ARG A 84 9.54 12.96 4.16
C ARG A 84 10.68 11.97 4.36
N ASN A 85 10.38 10.72 4.69
CA ASN A 85 11.39 9.68 4.84
C ASN A 85 12.21 9.49 3.55
N ALA A 86 11.55 9.44 2.38
CA ALA A 86 12.24 9.33 1.10
C ALA A 86 13.13 10.56 0.81
N ALA A 87 12.67 11.77 1.13
CA ALA A 87 13.45 12.99 0.98
C ALA A 87 14.67 13.01 1.91
N GLU A 88 14.53 12.55 3.15
CA GLU A 88 15.64 12.44 4.11
C GLU A 88 16.69 11.42 3.66
N GLN A 89 16.26 10.23 3.22
CA GLN A 89 17.17 9.20 2.68
C GLN A 89 17.89 9.69 1.41
N THR A 90 17.18 10.42 0.55
CA THR A 90 17.79 11.02 -0.66
C THR A 90 18.77 12.13 -0.29
N ALA A 91 18.44 12.99 0.68
CA ALA A 91 19.34 14.05 1.13
C ALA A 91 20.62 13.48 1.77
N ALA A 92 20.55 12.32 2.42
CA ALA A 92 21.70 11.66 3.03
C ALA A 92 22.73 11.17 1.99
N ILE A 93 22.29 10.81 0.77
CA ILE A 93 23.18 10.31 -0.29
C ILE A 93 23.71 11.39 -1.22
N VAL A 94 23.14 12.61 -1.18
CA VAL A 94 23.66 13.75 -1.95
C VAL A 94 24.93 14.26 -1.27
N PRO A 95 26.10 14.24 -1.94
CA PRO A 95 27.33 14.77 -1.36
C PRO A 95 27.15 16.26 -1.05
N ARG A 96 27.22 16.63 0.23
CA ARG A 96 27.29 18.03 0.61
C ARG A 96 28.64 18.56 0.14
N ARG A 97 28.61 19.46 -0.85
CA ARG A 97 29.81 20.12 -1.38
C ARG A 97 30.60 20.68 -0.19
N ALA A 98 31.76 20.07 0.08
CA ALA A 98 32.65 20.52 1.13
C ALA A 98 32.99 21.99 0.88
N THR A 99 32.80 22.82 1.89
CA THR A 99 33.17 24.23 1.88
C THR A 99 34.60 24.36 1.37
N ILE A 100 34.78 25.10 0.27
CA ILE A 100 36.09 25.48 -0.24
C ILE A 100 36.78 26.25 0.90
N ILE A 101 37.79 25.65 1.52
CA ILE A 101 38.65 26.36 2.49
C ILE A 101 39.42 27.41 1.69
N PRO A 102 39.26 28.72 1.94
CA PRO A 102 40.06 29.72 1.27
C PRO A 102 41.49 29.61 1.79
N ILE A 103 42.38 29.09 0.95
CA ILE A 103 43.83 29.19 1.14
C ILE A 103 44.18 30.67 0.90
N ASN A 104 44.27 31.49 1.95
CA ASN A 104 44.88 32.82 1.81
C ASN A 104 46.17 32.97 2.63
N LYS A 105 47.23 33.15 1.84
CA LYS A 105 48.56 33.72 2.01
C LYS A 105 48.91 34.33 3.37
N ARG A 106 50.11 33.99 3.89
CA ARG A 106 51.26 34.91 4.06
C ARG A 106 52.50 34.27 4.71
N ALA A 107 53.65 34.85 4.36
CA ALA A 107 54.92 34.96 5.09
C ALA A 107 56.01 33.89 4.90
N ALA A 108 57.00 34.25 4.08
CA ALA A 108 58.46 34.26 4.34
C ALA A 108 59.10 34.63 2.99
N GLY A 109 59.97 35.62 2.83
CA GLY A 109 60.90 36.29 3.71
C GLY A 109 62.04 36.73 2.78
#